data_AF-A0A8H6ZQC3-F1
#
_entry.id   AF-A0A8H6ZQC3-F1
#
_cell.length_a   1.000
_cell.length_b   1.000
_cell.length_c   1.000
_cell.angle_alpha   90.00
_cell.angle_beta   90.00
_cell.angle_gamma   90.00
#
_symmetry.space_group_name_H-M   'P 1'
#
loop_
_entity.id
_entity.type
_entity.pdbx_description
1 polymer ?
#
loop_
_entity_poly.entity_id
_entity_poly.type
_entity_poly.pdbx_seq_one_letter_code
_entity_poly.pdbx_strand_id
1 'polypeptide(L)'
;MSSGKRKPEEQFVDVLMERKVPKEQLKRTNLGTLPKQDVIVKIYLAHLQDSTGQPRVWRHFRVSAGIKLSVLQDKAIAPVMGWVRNLHAYTLTDYRDESVYGPEESRAVVMAHVAQVGYDFLPDDK
;
A
#
# COMPACT_ATOMS: atom_id res chain seq x y z
N MET A 1 32.95 -14.81 -3.14
CA MET A 1 32.18 -14.70 -1.88
C MET A 1 32.38 -13.29 -1.35
N SER A 2 31.43 -12.40 -1.65
CA SER A 2 31.49 -10.99 -1.23
C SER A 2 31.31 -10.91 0.29
N SER A 3 32.16 -10.13 0.96
CA SER A 3 32.09 -9.85 2.39
C SER A 3 30.64 -9.55 2.82
N GLY A 4 30.15 -10.27 3.83
CA GLY A 4 28.75 -10.29 4.28
C GLY A 4 28.24 -9.00 4.94
N LYS A 5 28.31 -7.88 4.23
CA LYS A 5 27.66 -6.62 4.61
C LYS A 5 26.38 -6.46 3.79
N ARG A 6 25.25 -6.23 4.47
CA ARG A 6 23.95 -5.91 3.87
C ARG A 6 24.09 -4.71 2.92
N LYS A 7 23.29 -4.68 1.85
CA LYS A 7 23.37 -3.58 0.87
C LYS A 7 22.90 -2.26 1.49
N PRO A 8 23.43 -1.09 1.07
CA PRO A 8 22.99 0.20 1.61
C PRO A 8 21.47 0.42 1.51
N GLU A 9 20.83 -0.06 0.46
CA GLU A 9 19.39 0.04 0.23
C GLU A 9 18.59 -0.74 1.27
N GLU A 10 19.04 -1.94 1.63
CA GLU A 10 18.44 -2.76 2.69
C GLU A 10 18.55 -2.05 4.05
N GLN A 11 19.72 -1.50 4.35
CA GLN A 11 19.94 -0.74 5.59
C GLN A 11 19.08 0.53 5.66
N PHE A 12 18.87 1.20 4.53
CA PHE A 12 18.02 2.39 4.46
C PHE A 12 16.55 2.05 4.69
N VAL A 13 16.05 0.99 4.06
CA VAL A 13 14.68 0.50 4.26
C VAL A 13 14.45 0.08 5.70
N ASP A 14 15.40 -0.62 6.32
CA ASP A 14 15.34 -0.99 7.74
C ASP A 14 15.12 0.25 8.64
N VAL A 15 15.88 1.33 8.41
CA VAL A 15 15.74 2.57 9.19
C VAL A 15 14.41 3.27 8.92
N LEU A 16 13.91 3.27 7.68
CA LEU A 16 12.58 3.81 7.36
C LEU A 16 11.47 3.03 8.08
N MET A 17 11.58 1.70 8.07
CA MET A 17 10.68 0.81 8.77
C MET A 17 10.74 1.09 10.27
N GLU A 18 11.92 1.12 10.89
CA GLU A 18 12.08 1.44 12.32
C GLU A 18 11.48 2.79 12.73
N ARG A 19 11.50 3.79 11.84
CA ARG A 19 10.88 5.11 12.08
C ARG A 19 9.35 5.09 11.98
N LYS A 20 8.78 4.23 11.12
CA LYS A 20 7.32 4.05 10.97
C LYS A 20 6.71 3.02 11.92
N VAL A 21 7.49 2.01 12.29
CA VAL A 21 7.15 0.89 13.16
C VAL A 21 7.09 1.22 14.65
N PRO A 22 7.42 2.43 15.22
CA PRO A 22 7.04 2.69 16.59
C PRO A 22 5.51 2.63 16.61
N LYS A 23 4.99 1.48 17.06
CA LYS A 23 3.56 1.23 17.30
C LYS A 23 3.01 2.36 18.17
N GLU A 24 3.86 3.00 18.95
CA GLU A 24 3.63 4.23 19.69
C GLU A 24 3.30 5.45 18.81
N GLN A 25 3.97 5.74 17.69
CA GLN A 25 3.63 6.89 16.82
C GLN A 25 2.33 6.68 16.04
N LEU A 26 2.09 5.47 15.50
CA LEU A 26 0.82 5.12 14.86
C LEU A 26 -0.34 5.16 15.87
N LYS A 27 -0.15 4.68 17.10
CA LYS A 27 -1.14 4.79 18.19
C LYS A 27 -1.30 6.22 18.74
N ARG A 28 -0.23 7.03 18.74
CA ARG A 28 -0.25 8.43 19.20
C ARG A 28 -0.82 9.38 18.16
N THR A 29 -1.00 8.92 16.93
CA THR A 29 -1.68 9.73 15.91
C THR A 29 -3.13 9.85 16.34
N ASN A 30 -3.47 10.99 16.94
CA ASN A 30 -4.84 11.31 17.30
C ASN A 30 -5.62 11.61 16.02
N LEU A 31 -6.22 10.57 15.46
CA LEU A 31 -7.08 10.67 14.28
C LEU A 31 -8.44 11.32 14.61
N GLY A 32 -8.71 11.64 15.88
CA GLY A 32 -9.94 12.30 16.32
C GLY A 32 -11.19 11.53 15.90
N THR A 33 -12.07 12.20 15.16
CA THR A 33 -13.29 11.60 14.59
C THR A 33 -13.11 11.08 13.18
N LEU A 34 -11.93 11.25 12.55
CA LEU A 34 -11.68 10.88 11.16
C LEU A 34 -12.00 9.40 10.87
N PRO A 35 -11.62 8.42 11.69
CA PRO A 35 -11.93 7.01 11.41
C PRO A 35 -13.43 6.69 11.41
N LYS A 36 -14.25 7.56 12.02
CA LYS A 36 -15.71 7.42 12.07
C LYS A 36 -16.42 8.08 10.89
N GLN A 37 -15.67 8.74 10.02
CA GLN A 37 -16.21 9.39 8.83
C GLN A 37 -16.08 8.47 7.62
N ASP A 38 -16.95 8.71 6.65
CA ASP A 38 -16.81 8.12 5.33
C ASP A 38 -16.16 9.13 4.40
N VAL A 39 -15.28 8.64 3.55
CA VAL A 39 -14.57 9.42 2.53
C VAL A 39 -14.97 8.95 1.14
N ILE A 40 -14.99 9.88 0.20
CA ILE A 40 -15.18 9.58 -1.22
C ILE A 40 -13.80 9.46 -1.85
N VAL A 41 -13.52 8.29 -2.42
CA VAL A 41 -12.23 7.98 -3.05
C VAL A 41 -12.41 7.91 -4.56
N LYS A 42 -11.50 8.55 -5.29
CA LYS A 42 -11.32 8.39 -6.73
C LYS A 42 -10.13 7.50 -7.00
N ILE A 43 -10.35 6.40 -7.72
CA ILE A 43 -9.27 5.54 -8.23
C ILE A 43 -9.30 5.53 -9.75
N TYR A 44 -8.13 5.38 -10.37
CA TYR A 44 -7.98 5.24 -11.80
C TYR A 44 -6.79 4.35 -12.15
N LEU A 45 -6.83 3.71 -13.32
CA LEU A 45 -5.68 3.00 -13.85
C LEU A 45 -4.68 4.00 -14.41
N ALA A 46 -3.47 4.01 -13.83
CA ALA A 46 -2.37 4.82 -14.32
C ALA A 46 -2.02 4.45 -15.77
N HIS A 47 -1.54 5.44 -16.53
CA HIS A 47 -1.08 5.29 -17.92
C HIS A 47 -2.13 4.79 -18.94
N LEU A 48 -3.41 4.69 -18.55
CA LEU A 48 -4.51 4.35 -19.44
C LEU A 48 -5.40 5.57 -19.65
N GLN A 49 -4.99 6.42 -20.60
CA GLN A 49 -5.67 7.67 -20.93
C GLN A 49 -6.48 7.56 -22.23
N ASP A 50 -7.50 8.39 -22.38
CA ASP A 50 -8.21 8.58 -23.64
C ASP A 50 -7.49 9.58 -24.56
N SER A 51 -8.07 9.89 -25.72
CA SER A 51 -7.51 10.84 -26.69
C SER A 51 -7.43 12.28 -26.17
N THR A 52 -8.10 12.59 -25.06
CA THR A 52 -8.09 13.91 -24.40
C THR A 52 -7.16 13.95 -23.18
N GLY A 53 -6.43 12.86 -22.91
CA GLY A 53 -5.55 12.73 -21.76
C GLY A 53 -6.26 12.42 -20.44
N GLN A 54 -7.57 12.16 -20.45
CA GLN A 54 -8.33 11.85 -19.24
C GLN A 54 -8.22 10.35 -18.90
N PRO A 55 -8.30 9.95 -17.61
CA PRO A 55 -8.26 8.54 -17.24
C PRO A 55 -9.42 7.78 -17.89
N ARG A 56 -9.11 6.70 -18.62
CA ARG A 56 -10.11 5.90 -19.34
C ARG A 56 -10.85 4.93 -18.43
N VAL A 57 -10.18 4.42 -17.40
CA VAL A 57 -10.75 3.50 -16.41
C VAL A 57 -10.60 4.12 -15.03
N TRP A 58 -11.72 4.51 -14.43
CA TRP A 58 -11.77 5.11 -13.11
C TRP A 58 -13.08 4.78 -12.38
N ARG A 59 -13.10 4.93 -11.06
CA ARG A 59 -14.27 4.74 -10.19
C ARG A 59 -14.30 5.79 -9.08
N HIS A 60 -15.51 6.16 -8.66
CA HIS A 60 -15.77 6.85 -7.40
C HIS A 60 -16.53 5.92 -6.47
N PHE A 61 -16.10 5.82 -5.22
CA PHE A 61 -16.80 5.04 -4.21
C PHE A 61 -16.62 5.66 -2.82
N ARG A 62 -17.59 5.38 -1.95
CA ARG A 62 -17.58 5.81 -0.55
C ARG A 62 -17.08 4.65 0.31
N VAL A 63 -16.17 4.95 1.24
CA VAL A 63 -15.60 3.97 2.16
C VAL A 63 -15.34 4.61 3.53
N SER A 64 -15.39 3.83 4.60
CA SER A 64 -14.99 4.30 5.93
C SER A 64 -13.51 4.68 5.91
N ALA A 65 -13.18 5.86 6.45
CA ALA A 65 -11.80 6.30 6.61
C ALA A 65 -10.99 5.43 7.60
N GLY A 66 -11.68 4.67 8.47
CA GLY A 66 -11.05 3.71 9.39
C GLY A 66 -10.91 2.30 8.81
N ILE A 67 -11.15 2.10 7.51
CA ILE A 67 -11.00 0.78 6.87
C ILE A 67 -9.54 0.32 6.91
N LYS A 68 -9.32 -0.96 7.22
CA LYS A 68 -7.99 -1.59 7.08
C LYS A 68 -7.57 -1.62 5.61
N LEU A 69 -6.28 -1.45 5.33
CA LEU A 69 -5.78 -1.44 3.96
C LEU A 69 -6.01 -2.78 3.24
N SER A 70 -5.84 -3.91 3.92
CA SER A 70 -6.21 -5.23 3.40
C SER A 70 -7.68 -5.33 2.97
N VAL A 71 -8.58 -4.78 3.79
CA VAL A 71 -10.02 -4.78 3.50
C VAL A 71 -10.36 -3.79 2.38
N LEU A 72 -9.68 -2.64 2.32
CA LEU A 72 -9.81 -1.69 1.22
C LEU A 72 -9.44 -2.33 -0.12
N GLN A 73 -8.32 -3.04 -0.18
CA GLN A 73 -7.87 -3.73 -1.39
C GLN A 73 -8.87 -4.83 -1.81
N ASP A 74 -9.18 -5.76 -0.90
CA ASP A 74 -9.95 -6.96 -1.23
C ASP A 74 -11.46 -6.70 -1.38
N LYS A 75 -12.05 -5.86 -0.53
CA LYS A 75 -13.51 -5.70 -0.46
C LYS A 75 -14.03 -4.43 -1.12
N ALA A 76 -13.17 -3.45 -1.39
CA ALA A 76 -13.59 -2.22 -2.08
C ALA A 76 -12.95 -2.13 -3.47
N ILE A 77 -11.62 -2.04 -3.57
CA ILE A 77 -10.91 -1.78 -4.82
C ILE A 77 -11.11 -2.92 -5.82
N ALA A 78 -10.86 -4.17 -5.43
CA ALA A 78 -10.97 -5.30 -6.35
C ALA A 78 -12.39 -5.41 -6.96
N PRO A 79 -13.49 -5.37 -6.18
CA PRO A 79 -14.84 -5.38 -6.74
C PRO A 79 -15.16 -4.20 -7.67
N VAL A 80 -14.83 -2.94 -7.30
CA VAL A 80 -15.18 -1.79 -8.14
C VAL A 80 -14.40 -1.75 -9.45
N MET A 81 -13.20 -2.34 -9.46
CA MET A 81 -12.37 -2.50 -10.65
C MET A 81 -12.71 -3.75 -11.47
N GLY A 82 -13.58 -4.63 -10.97
CA GLY A 82 -13.90 -5.91 -11.62
C GLY A 82 -12.78 -6.94 -11.53
N TRP A 83 -11.88 -6.81 -10.56
CA TRP A 83 -10.82 -7.76 -10.29
C TRP A 83 -11.30 -8.90 -9.39
N VAL A 84 -10.57 -10.01 -9.46
CA VAL A 84 -10.79 -11.15 -8.57
C VAL A 84 -10.34 -10.78 -7.15
N ARG A 85 -11.13 -11.19 -6.16
CA ARG A 85 -10.85 -11.02 -4.73
C ARG A 85 -9.77 -11.98 -4.23
N ASN A 86 -9.30 -11.78 -3.01
CA ASN A 86 -8.25 -12.57 -2.36
C ASN A 86 -6.94 -12.61 -3.19
N LEU A 87 -6.52 -11.45 -3.70
CA LEU A 87 -5.21 -11.37 -4.34
C LEU A 87 -4.14 -11.62 -3.29
N HIS A 88 -3.34 -12.65 -3.51
CA HIS A 88 -2.19 -12.95 -2.65
C HIS A 88 -1.02 -12.00 -2.92
N ALA A 89 -1.14 -11.08 -3.89
CA ALA A 89 -0.05 -10.25 -4.37
C ALA A 89 -0.54 -8.83 -4.69
N TYR A 90 -0.29 -7.89 -3.78
CA TYR A 90 -0.49 -6.46 -4.01
C TYR A 90 0.39 -5.66 -3.06
N THR A 91 0.64 -4.41 -3.42
CA THR A 91 1.24 -3.43 -2.52
C THR A 91 0.53 -2.09 -2.65
N LEU A 92 0.60 -1.31 -1.57
CA LEU A 92 0.11 0.05 -1.51
C LEU A 92 1.28 0.94 -1.12
N THR A 93 1.61 1.90 -1.97
CA THR A 93 2.70 2.85 -1.71
C THR A 93 2.12 4.18 -1.23
N ASP A 94 2.60 4.67 -0.10
CA ASP A 94 2.34 6.03 0.35
C ASP A 94 3.37 6.98 -0.25
N TYR A 95 3.00 7.69 -1.31
CA TYR A 95 3.89 8.63 -2.02
C TYR A 95 4.38 9.82 -1.18
N ARG A 96 3.89 10.02 0.04
CA ARG A 96 4.41 11.07 0.92
C ARG A 96 5.80 10.75 1.45
N ASP A 97 6.09 9.46 1.62
CA ASP A 97 7.34 8.98 2.20
C ASP A 97 7.86 7.68 1.56
N GLU A 98 7.25 7.25 0.46
CA GLU A 98 7.58 6.05 -0.32
C GLU A 98 7.55 4.75 0.48
N SER A 99 6.84 4.73 1.62
CA SER A 99 6.61 3.50 2.36
C SER A 99 5.64 2.59 1.62
N VAL A 100 5.86 1.28 1.77
CA VAL A 100 5.12 0.25 1.07
C VAL A 100 4.38 -0.60 2.09
N TYR A 101 3.13 -0.92 1.82
CA TYR A 101 2.27 -1.78 2.63
C TYR A 101 1.82 -3.00 1.81
N GLY A 102 1.73 -4.17 2.44
CA GLY A 102 1.31 -5.39 1.77
C GLY A 102 1.00 -6.55 2.71
N PRO A 103 0.50 -7.67 2.18
CA PRO A 103 0.14 -8.85 2.96
C PRO A 103 1.37 -9.58 3.52
N GLU A 104 1.43 -9.77 4.84
CA GLU A 104 2.59 -10.30 5.61
C GLU A 104 3.06 -11.69 5.12
N GLU A 105 2.16 -12.51 4.57
CA GLU A 105 2.48 -13.86 4.07
C GLU A 105 2.93 -13.90 2.60
N SER A 106 2.93 -12.79 1.86
CA SER A 106 3.23 -12.76 0.42
C SER A 106 4.73 -12.64 0.09
N ARG A 107 5.52 -13.59 0.61
CA ARG A 107 6.98 -13.60 0.39
C ARG A 107 7.39 -13.85 -1.07
N ALA A 108 6.53 -14.49 -1.87
CA ALA A 108 6.81 -14.78 -3.27
C ALA A 108 6.90 -13.51 -4.14
N VAL A 109 6.08 -12.50 -3.85
CA VAL A 109 6.03 -11.24 -4.60
C VAL A 109 7.26 -10.39 -4.34
N VAL A 110 7.70 -10.34 -3.07
CA VAL A 110 8.92 -9.63 -2.67
C VAL A 110 10.10 -10.15 -3.48
N MET A 111 10.29 -11.47 -3.55
CA MET A 111 11.48 -12.06 -4.19
C MET A 111 11.52 -11.87 -5.71
N ALA A 112 10.38 -11.87 -6.39
CA ALA A 112 10.32 -11.76 -7.86
C ALA A 112 10.29 -10.31 -8.37
N HIS A 113 9.80 -9.37 -7.54
CA HIS A 113 9.52 -7.99 -7.96
C HIS A 113 10.19 -6.94 -7.06
N VAL A 114 11.28 -7.28 -6.35
CA VAL A 114 12.06 -6.35 -5.47
C VAL A 114 12.29 -4.99 -6.13
N ALA A 115 12.66 -4.99 -7.42
CA ALA A 115 12.99 -3.77 -8.16
C ALA A 115 11.77 -2.86 -8.42
N GLN A 116 10.55 -3.38 -8.34
CA GLN A 116 9.30 -2.65 -8.62
C GLN A 116 8.53 -2.33 -7.34
N VAL A 117 8.68 -3.15 -6.31
CA VAL A 117 7.88 -3.10 -5.08
C VAL A 117 8.65 -2.50 -3.91
N GLY A 118 9.97 -2.73 -3.82
CA GLY A 118 10.78 -2.39 -2.66
C GLY A 118 11.36 -3.63 -1.98
N TYR A 119 12.32 -3.41 -1.07
CA TYR A 119 13.03 -4.48 -0.36
C TYR A 119 12.19 -5.15 0.74
N ASP A 120 11.30 -4.39 1.36
CA ASP A 120 10.38 -4.87 2.40
C ASP A 120 9.14 -3.99 2.44
N PHE A 121 8.09 -4.45 3.13
CA PHE A 121 6.84 -3.69 3.29
C PHE A 121 6.27 -3.82 4.71
N LEU A 122 5.49 -2.82 5.10
CA LEU A 122 4.70 -2.83 6.32
C LEU A 122 3.47 -3.74 6.14
N PRO A 123 3.05 -4.42 7.21
CA PRO A 123 1.81 -5.20 7.19
C PRO A 123 0.61 -4.27 7.00
N ASP A 124 -0.31 -4.68 6.13
CA ASP A 124 -1.49 -3.90 5.71
C ASP A 124 -2.74 -4.12 6.58
N ASP A 125 -2.62 -4.93 7.63
CA ASP A 125 -3.66 -5.22 8.61
C ASP A 125 -3.53 -4.41 9.91
N LYS A 126 -2.43 -3.67 10.08
CA LYS A 126 -2.04 -2.93 11.29
C LYS A 126 -2.40 -1.44 11.25
#